data_AF-A0A1R0Y9J0-F1
#
_entry.id   AF-A0A1R0Y9J0-F1
#
_cell.length_a   1.000
_cell.length_b   1.000
_cell.length_c   1.000
_cell.angle_alpha   90.00
_cell.angle_beta   90.00
_cell.angle_gamma   90.00
#
_symmetry.space_group_name_H-M   'P 1'
#
loop_
_entity.id
_entity.type
_entity.pdbx_description
1 polymer ?
#
loop_
_entity_poly.entity_id
_entity_poly.type
_entity_poly.pdbx_seq_one_letter_code
_entity_poly.pdbx_strand_id
1 'polypeptide(L)' 'MSDIIYGMITNRMIELLEKGGVPWRRPWKVGGAVNLKTQKPYRGINTLLLGPGEYASFKQAKLEER' A
#
# COMPACT_ATOMS: atom_id res chain seq x y z
N MET A 1 8.81 1.29 -19.00
CA MET A 1 8.56 0.49 -17.77
C MET A 1 7.68 1.25 -16.77
N SER A 2 7.96 2.54 -16.53
CA SER A 2 7.16 3.43 -15.68
C SER A 2 5.69 3.49 -16.09
N ASP A 3 5.41 3.59 -17.38
CA ASP A 3 4.05 3.88 -17.87
C ASP A 3 3.11 2.71 -17.63
N ILE A 4 3.63 1.48 -17.66
CA ILE A 4 2.87 0.26 -17.31
C ILE A 4 2.51 0.27 -15.82
N ILE A 5 3.45 0.66 -14.95
CA ILE A 5 3.21 0.75 -13.50
C ILE A 5 2.19 1.85 -13.20
N TYR A 6 2.35 3.04 -13.80
CA TYR A 6 1.41 4.14 -13.63
C TYR A 6 0.01 3.79 -14.14
N GLY A 7 -0.09 3.16 -15.31
CA GLY A 7 -1.35 2.67 -15.86
C GLY A 7 -2.02 1.66 -14.93
N MET A 8 -1.27 0.68 -14.42
CA MET A 8 -1.80 -0.32 -13.48
C MET A 8 -2.32 0.30 -12.18
N ILE A 9 -1.58 1.25 -11.59
CA ILE A 9 -2.02 1.95 -10.38
C ILE A 9 -3.27 2.80 -10.67
N THR A 10 -3.29 3.48 -11.80
CA THR A 10 -4.43 4.31 -12.23
C THR A 10 -5.69 3.47 -12.40
N ASN A 11 -5.60 2.35 -13.11
CA ASN A 11 -6.73 1.44 -13.32
C ASN A 11 -7.26 0.89 -12.00
N ARG A 12 -6.38 0.48 -11.09
CA ARG A 12 -6.78 0.04 -9.75
C ARG A 12 -7.50 1.13 -8.96
N MET A 13 -7.10 2.39 -9.11
CA MET A 13 -7.81 3.52 -8.49
C MET A 13 -9.20 3.72 -9.10
N ILE A 14 -9.33 3.63 -10.43
CA ILE A 14 -10.61 3.73 -11.12
C ILE A 14 -11.57 2.63 -10.64
N GLU A 15 -11.10 1.38 -10.57
CA GLU A 15 -11.92 0.25 -10.07
C GLU A 15 -12.42 0.46 -8.63
N LEU A 16 -11.59 1.06 -7.75
CA LEU A 16 -12.00 1.38 -6.38
C LEU A 16 -13.09 2.45 -6.34
N LEU A 17 -12.97 3.47 -7.21
CA LEU A 17 -13.95 4.54 -7.34
C LEU A 17 -15.27 4.04 -7.93
N GLU A 18 -15.23 3.17 -8.93
CA GLU A 18 -16.43 2.54 -9.51
C GLU A 18 -17.20 1.70 -8.49
N LYS A 19 -16.50 1.07 -7.54
CA LYS A 19 -17.10 0.37 -6.40
C LYS A 19 -17.70 1.30 -5.33
N GLY A 20 -17.65 2.62 -5.55
CA GLY A 20 -18.16 3.65 -4.64
C GLY A 20 -17.22 3.97 -3.47
N GLY A 21 -16.02 3.38 -3.44
CA GLY A 21 -15.03 3.63 -2.39
C GLY A 21 -14.08 4.75 -2.78
N VAL A 22 -14.10 5.87 -2.05
CA VAL A 22 -13.11 6.96 -2.24
C VAL A 22 -11.91 6.72 -1.32
N PRO A 23 -10.75 6.25 -1.82
CA PRO A 23 -9.67 5.72 -0.97
C PRO A 23 -9.05 6.74 0.00
N TRP A 24 -9.03 8.01 -0.41
CA TRP A 24 -8.48 9.13 0.37
C TRP A 24 -9.50 9.82 1.27
N ARG A 25 -10.80 9.51 1.15
CA ARG A 25 -11.84 10.06 2.03
C ARG A 25 -12.30 8.98 3.01
N ARG A 26 -11.61 8.89 4.14
CA ARG A 26 -11.98 8.03 5.26
C ARG A 26 -12.13 8.89 6.52
N PRO A 27 -13.31 8.93 7.18
CA PRO A 27 -13.51 9.75 8.37
C PRO A 27 -12.89 9.14 9.64
N TRP A 28 -12.43 7.89 9.58
CA TRP A 28 -11.76 7.19 10.67
C TRP A 28 -10.26 6.99 10.40
N LYS A 29 -9.47 6.88 11.46
CA LYS A 29 -8.05 6.48 11.38
C LYS A 29 -7.96 4.96 11.35
N VAL A 30 -7.18 4.41 10.43
CA VAL A 30 -6.83 2.99 10.37
C VAL A 30 -5.35 2.87 10.69
N GLY A 31 -4.93 1.80 11.38
CA GLY A 31 -3.52 1.44 11.49
C GLY A 31 -2.90 1.38 10.09
N GLY A 32 -1.79 2.10 9.89
CA GLY A 32 -1.16 2.17 8.57
C GLY A 32 -0.38 0.91 8.23
N ALA A 33 -0.10 0.71 6.94
CA ALA A 33 0.95 -0.20 6.52
C ALA A 33 2.30 0.31 7.05
N VAL A 34 3.07 -0.56 7.68
CA VAL A 34 4.43 -0.27 8.16
C VAL A 34 5.43 -1.20 7.51
N ASN A 35 6.66 -0.73 7.37
CA ASN A 35 7.76 -1.59 6.96
C ASN A 35 8.14 -2.50 8.13
N LEU A 36 8.16 -3.84 7.91
CA LEU A 36 8.43 -4.85 8.94
C LEU A 36 9.73 -4.55 9.74
N LYS A 37 10.81 -4.22 9.04
CA LYS A 37 12.14 -4.03 9.66
C LYS A 37 12.26 -2.72 10.43
N THR A 38 11.81 -1.62 9.82
CA THR A 38 12.03 -0.27 10.37
C THR A 38 10.87 0.24 11.21
N GLN A 39 9.72 -0.45 11.18
CA GLN A 39 8.47 -0.06 11.81
C GLN A 39 7.97 1.34 11.39
N LYS A 40 8.52 1.88 10.29
CA LYS A 40 8.12 3.18 9.76
C LYS A 40 6.87 3.05 8.90
N PRO A 41 5.87 3.92 9.08
CA PRO A 41 4.67 3.91 8.25
C PRO A 41 5.00 4.34 6.81
N TYR A 42 4.40 3.64 5.86
CA TYR A 42 4.46 4.02 4.45
C TYR A 42 3.72 5.34 4.18
N ARG A 43 4.18 6.07 3.16
CA ARG A 43 3.67 7.39 2.78
C ARG A 43 3.13 7.39 1.35
N GLY A 44 2.31 8.39 1.02
CA GLY A 44 1.82 8.62 -0.33
C GLY A 44 0.86 7.53 -0.81
N ILE A 45 1.06 7.05 -2.03
CA ILE A 45 0.15 6.11 -2.69
C ILE A 45 0.02 4.77 -1.93
N ASN A 46 1.07 4.35 -1.23
CA ASN A 46 1.07 3.12 -0.44
C ASN A 46 0.08 3.18 0.73
N THR A 47 -0.23 4.37 1.25
CA THR A 47 -1.24 4.55 2.30
C THR A 47 -2.66 4.30 1.80
N LEU A 48 -2.87 4.40 0.48
CA LEU A 48 -4.15 4.13 -0.17
C LEU A 48 -4.25 2.68 -0.67
N LEU A 49 -3.13 2.15 -1.18
CA LEU A 49 -3.09 0.83 -1.82
C LEU A 49 -2.90 -0.34 -0.84
N LEU A 50 -2.16 -0.12 0.25
CA LEU A 50 -1.87 -1.15 1.24
C LEU A 50 -2.90 -1.13 2.38
N GLY A 51 -3.21 -2.32 2.88
CA GLY A 51 -4.00 -2.49 4.09
C GLY A 51 -3.16 -2.26 5.36
N PRO A 52 -3.81 -2.25 6.54
CA PRO A 52 -3.09 -2.29 7.81
C PRO A 52 -2.21 -3.53 7.90
N GLY A 53 -0.98 -3.39 8.41
CA GLY A 53 -0.09 -4.51 8.67
C GLY A 53 1.38 -4.22 8.44
N GLU A 54 2.20 -5.24 8.68
CA GLU A 54 3.66 -5.19 8.46
C GLU A 54 4.01 -5.79 7.10
N TYR A 55 4.82 -5.08 6.33
CA TYR A 55 5.20 -5.50 4.98
C TYR A 55 6.71 -5.65 4.87
N ALA A 56 7.13 -6.73 4.24
CA ALA A 56 8.52 -7.02 3.89
C ALA A 56 8.62 -7.47 2.43
N SER A 57 9.74 -7.12 1.80
CA SER A 57 10.13 -7.78 0.56
C SER A 57 10.60 -9.20 0.84
N PHE A 58 10.53 -10.08 -0.17
CA PHE A 58 10.97 -11.47 -0.04
C PHE A 58 12.41 -11.59 0.49
N LYS A 59 13.33 -10.73 0.04
CA LYS A 59 14.72 -10.71 0.51
C LYS A 59 14.83 -10.31 1.98
N GLN A 60 13.98 -9.39 2.45
CA GLN A 60 13.95 -8.99 3.86
C GLN A 60 13.39 -10.09 4.74
N ALA A 61 12.30 -10.75 4.32
CA ALA A 61 11.73 -11.87 5.06
C ALA A 61 12.74 -13.03 5.22
N LYS A 62 13.41 -13.40 4.11
CA LYS A 62 14.45 -14.44 4.13
C LYS A 62 15.67 -14.10 4.99
N LEU A 63 15.96 -12.80 5.18
CA LEU A 63 17.05 -12.36 6.04
C LEU A 63 16.71 -12.49 7.53
N GLU A 64 15.43 -12.33 7.87
CA GLU A 64 14.93 -12.42 9.25
C GLU A 64 14.78 -13.87 9.74
N GLU A 65 14.60 -14.83 8.82
CA GLU A 65 14.51 -16.27 9.13
C GLU A 65 15.87 -16.95 9.43
N ARG A 66 16.97 -16.22 9.40
CA ARG A 66 18.34 -16.70 9.64
C ARG A 66 18.87 -16.23 10.98
#